data_AF-A0A1F8TLU3-F1
#
_entry.id   AF-A0A1F8TLU3-F1
#
_cell.length_a   1.000
_cell.length_b   1.000
_cell.length_c   1.000
_cell.angle_alpha   90.00
_cell.angle_beta   90.00
_cell.angle_gamma   90.00
#
_symmetry.space_group_name_H-M   'P 1'
#
loop_
_entity.id
_entity.type
_entity.pdbx_description
1 polymer ?
#
loop_
_entity_poly.entity_id
_entity_poly.type
_entity_poly.pdbx_seq_one_letter_code
_entity_poly.pdbx_strand_id
1 'polypeptide(L)'
;MSQYNVEGLFANKQGVKKARKTGVLPLSSIEPFAKMIWANNPDEAIRLATLELDGGEWTEGPRVSKMSEEQRMRAIGAPQLPGLTVPVKKKRK
;
A
#
# COMPACT_ATOMS: atom_id res chain seq x y z
N MET A 1 -7.24 16.10 -2.44
CA MET A 1 -6.48 14.84 -2.58
C MET A 1 -6.65 14.01 -1.32
N SER A 2 -6.66 12.69 -1.44
CA SER A 2 -6.68 11.75 -0.32
C SER A 2 -5.32 11.09 -0.15
N GLN A 3 -5.03 10.61 1.05
CA GLN A 3 -3.83 9.83 1.34
C GLN A 3 -4.11 8.32 1.17
N TYR A 4 -3.30 7.66 0.36
CA TYR A 4 -3.38 6.22 0.09
C TYR A 4 -2.12 5.54 0.61
N ASN A 5 -2.28 4.42 1.32
CA ASN A 5 -1.18 3.52 1.62
C ASN A 5 -1.01 2.57 0.44
N VAL A 6 0.18 2.54 -0.15
CA VAL A 6 0.54 1.61 -1.22
C VAL A 6 1.62 0.69 -0.68
N GLU A 7 1.34 -0.60 -0.67
CA GLU A 7 2.21 -1.63 -0.12
C GLU A 7 2.33 -2.82 -1.08
N GLY A 8 3.51 -3.44 -1.18
CA GLY A 8 3.74 -4.57 -2.06
C GLY A 8 5.20 -5.00 -2.12
N LEU A 9 5.49 -6.02 -2.91
CA LEU A 9 6.84 -6.47 -3.22
C LEU A 9 7.18 -6.12 -4.67
N PHE A 10 8.39 -5.65 -4.91
CA PHE A 10 8.86 -5.34 -6.26
C PHE A 10 10.27 -5.89 -6.49
N ALA A 11 10.54 -6.31 -7.71
CA ALA A 11 11.87 -6.61 -8.19
C ALA A 11 12.58 -5.30 -8.56
N ASN A 12 13.76 -5.06 -8.01
CA ASN A 12 14.54 -3.88 -8.36
C ASN A 12 15.10 -3.96 -9.79
N LYS A 13 15.56 -2.81 -10.28
CA LYS A 13 16.10 -2.66 -11.64
C LYS A 13 17.15 -3.71 -12.04
N GLN A 14 18.02 -4.10 -11.09
CA GLN A 14 19.04 -5.13 -11.33
C GLN A 14 18.40 -6.52 -11.46
N GLY A 15 17.46 -6.84 -10.57
CA GLY A 15 16.63 -8.04 -10.61
C GLY A 15 15.87 -8.18 -11.92
N VAL A 16 15.17 -7.12 -12.34
CA VAL A 16 14.42 -7.06 -13.61
C VAL A 16 15.35 -7.29 -14.80
N LYS A 17 16.51 -6.61 -14.85
CA LYS A 17 17.48 -6.79 -15.94
C LYS A 17 17.99 -8.23 -16.01
N LYS A 18 18.27 -8.86 -14.87
CA LYS A 18 18.74 -10.25 -14.82
C LYS A 18 17.64 -11.24 -15.18
N ALA A 19 16.41 -11.02 -14.71
CA ALA A 19 15.25 -11.83 -15.06
C ALA A 19 14.99 -11.80 -16.57
N ARG A 20 15.04 -10.63 -17.21
CA ARG A 20 14.91 -10.52 -18.68
C ARG A 20 16.01 -11.23 -19.46
N LYS A 21 17.23 -11.31 -18.91
CA LYS A 21 18.37 -11.98 -19.56
C LYS A 21 18.36 -13.50 -19.37
N THR A 22 17.92 -13.98 -18.20
CA THR A 22 18.12 -15.37 -17.77
C THR A 22 16.83 -16.15 -17.56
N GLY A 23 15.67 -15.47 -17.58
CA GLY A 23 14.37 -16.04 -17.22
C GLY A 23 14.16 -16.24 -15.71
N VAL A 24 15.17 -15.96 -14.87
CA VAL A 24 15.12 -16.23 -13.43
C VAL A 24 15.23 -14.92 -12.64
N LEU A 25 14.23 -14.64 -11.80
CA LEU A 25 14.25 -13.52 -10.86
C LEU A 25 14.95 -13.95 -9.55
N PRO A 26 16.12 -13.38 -9.21
CA PRO A 26 16.76 -13.68 -7.94
C PRO A 26 15.98 -13.09 -6.76
N LEU A 27 15.76 -13.90 -5.72
CA LEU A 27 15.05 -13.50 -4.49
C LEU A 27 15.72 -12.30 -3.81
N SER A 28 17.06 -12.21 -3.86
CA SER A 28 17.82 -11.09 -3.30
C SER A 28 17.56 -9.74 -3.97
N SER A 29 16.86 -9.71 -5.11
CA SER A 29 16.49 -8.48 -5.80
C SER A 29 15.03 -8.10 -5.58
N ILE A 30 14.30 -8.81 -4.72
CA ILE A 30 12.93 -8.47 -4.33
C ILE A 30 13.00 -7.59 -3.08
N GLU A 31 12.38 -6.43 -3.14
CA GLU A 31 12.37 -5.42 -2.08
C GLU A 31 10.92 -5.08 -1.69
N PRO A 32 10.67 -4.78 -0.40
CA PRO A 32 9.37 -4.31 0.04
C PRO A 32 9.19 -2.83 -0.29
N PHE A 33 7.98 -2.50 -0.73
CA PHE A 33 7.51 -1.12 -0.88
C PHE A 33 6.36 -0.90 0.10
N ALA A 34 6.44 0.18 0.89
CA ALA A 34 5.36 0.63 1.75
C ALA A 34 5.47 2.15 1.91
N LYS A 35 4.62 2.89 1.20
CA LYS A 35 4.61 4.36 1.25
C LYS A 35 3.20 4.93 1.24
N MET A 36 3.09 6.12 1.83
CA MET A 36 1.88 6.93 1.75
C MET A 36 1.98 7.89 0.57
N ILE A 37 1.06 7.75 -0.39
CA ILE A 37 0.98 8.54 -1.60
C ILE A 37 -0.24 9.47 -1.53
N TRP A 38 -0.04 10.75 -1.84
CA TRP A 38 -1.13 11.71 -2.01
C TRP A 38 -1.64 11.65 -3.46
N ALA A 39 -2.90 11.30 -3.64
CA ALA A 39 -3.52 11.17 -4.96
C ALA A 39 -5.01 11.55 -4.94
N ASN A 40 -5.59 11.75 -6.11
CA ASN A 40 -7.03 12.00 -6.25
C ASN A 40 -7.85 10.71 -6.22
N ASN A 41 -7.25 9.59 -6.65
CA ASN A 41 -7.88 8.28 -6.73
C ASN A 41 -6.84 7.16 -6.50
N PRO A 42 -7.24 5.91 -6.18
CA PRO A 42 -6.31 4.83 -5.90
C PRO A 42 -5.42 4.45 -7.09
N ASP A 43 -5.94 4.46 -8.32
CA ASP A 43 -5.16 4.16 -9.53
C ASP A 43 -4.01 5.15 -9.75
N GLU A 44 -4.26 6.43 -9.47
CA GLU A 44 -3.23 7.47 -9.50
C GLU A 44 -2.17 7.21 -8.43
N ALA A 45 -2.55 6.75 -7.23
CA ALA A 45 -1.59 6.38 -6.20
C ALA A 45 -0.70 5.20 -6.65
N ILE A 46 -1.27 4.18 -7.31
CA ILE A 46 -0.51 3.06 -7.88
C ILE A 46 0.47 3.56 -8.93
N ARG A 47 0.02 4.44 -9.83
CA ARG A 47 0.87 4.98 -10.90
C ARG A 47 2.06 5.73 -10.31
N LEU A 48 1.82 6.59 -9.32
CA LEU A 48 2.88 7.34 -8.65
C LEU A 48 3.86 6.41 -7.91
N ALA A 49 3.35 5.41 -7.19
CA ALA A 49 4.19 4.41 -6.53
C ALA A 49 5.03 3.60 -7.54
N THR A 50 4.46 3.26 -8.69
CA THR A 50 5.15 2.53 -9.77
C THR A 50 6.27 3.37 -10.38
N LEU A 51 6.06 4.68 -10.54
CA LEU A 51 7.11 5.60 -11.01
C LEU A 51 8.28 5.71 -10.02
N GLU A 52 8.02 5.58 -8.72
CA GLU A 52 9.07 5.59 -7.69
C GLU A 52 9.97 4.35 -7.70
N LEU A 53 9.60 3.27 -8.39
CA LEU A 53 10.40 2.04 -8.42
C LEU A 53 11.72 2.16 -9.21
N ASP A 54 11.99 3.28 -9.88
CA ASP A 54 13.18 3.54 -10.72
C ASP A 54 13.52 2.38 -11.69
N GLY A 55 12.53 1.91 -12.44
CA GLY A 55 12.71 0.78 -13.37
C GLY A 55 12.76 -0.59 -12.71
N GLY A 56 12.39 -0.67 -11.43
CA GLY A 56 11.87 -1.88 -10.81
C GLY A 56 10.45 -2.22 -11.31
N GLU A 57 10.01 -3.43 -11.01
CA GLU A 57 8.73 -3.98 -11.46
C GLU A 57 8.06 -4.72 -10.31
N TRP A 58 6.75 -4.53 -10.13
CA TRP A 58 5.99 -5.24 -9.10
C TRP A 58 6.08 -6.76 -9.31
N THR A 59 6.40 -7.52 -8.25
CA THR A 59 6.37 -8.99 -8.34
C THR A 59 4.93 -9.48 -8.37
N GLU A 60 4.08 -8.81 -7.60
CA GLU A 60 2.63 -8.95 -7.57
C GLU A 60 2.03 -7.53 -7.49
N GLY A 61 0.82 -7.34 -8.04
CA GLY A 61 0.18 -6.03 -8.06
C GLY A 61 0.13 -5.39 -6.66
N PRO A 62 0.40 -4.07 -6.53
CA PRO A 62 0.48 -3.43 -5.23
C PRO A 62 -0.90 -3.35 -4.58
N ARG A 63 -0.93 -3.50 -3.26
CA ARG A 63 -2.14 -3.33 -2.46
C ARG A 63 -2.29 -1.85 -2.12
N VAL A 64 -3.49 -1.32 -2.38
CA VAL A 64 -3.84 0.06 -2.06
C VAL A 64 -4.94 0.10 -1.03
N SER A 65 -4.68 0.81 0.06
CA SER A 65 -5.67 1.05 1.12
C SER A 65 -5.82 2.55 1.35
N LYS A 66 -7.05 3.04 1.34
CA LYS A 66 -7.35 4.41 1.76
C LYS A 66 -7.41 4.44 3.29
N MET A 67 -6.36 4.93 3.94
CA MET A 67 -6.36 5.12 5.39
C MET A 67 -7.17 6.37 5.71
N SER A 68 -8.39 6.20 6.24
CA SER A 68 -9.11 7.32 6.86
C SER A 68 -8.54 7.57 8.26
N GLU A 69 -8.48 8.81 8.73
CA GLU A 69 -7.94 9.14 10.07
C GLU A 69 -8.66 8.37 11.19
N GLU A 70 -9.97 8.13 11.07
CA GLU A 70 -10.76 7.29 11.98
C GLU A 70 -10.26 5.83 12.04
N GLN A 71 -9.81 5.27 10.91
CA GLN A 71 -9.24 3.91 10.88
C GLN A 71 -7.85 3.88 11.52
N ARG A 72 -7.05 4.95 11.34
CA ARG A 72 -5.77 5.12 12.05
C ARG A 72 -5.99 5.21 13.56
N MET A 73 -6.97 5.99 14.02
CA MET A 73 -7.32 6.11 15.44
C MET A 73 -7.82 4.79 16.03
N ARG A 74 -8.58 3.98 15.27
CA ARG A 74 -9.04 2.66 15.71
C ARG A 74 -7.91 1.63 15.83
N ALA A 75 -6.95 1.66 14.90
CA ALA A 75 -5.82 0.72 14.87
C ALA A 75 -4.76 1.00 15.94
N ILE A 76 -4.57 2.29 16.29
CA ILE A 76 -3.63 2.71 17.35
C ILE A 76 -4.24 2.51 18.76
N GLY A 77 -5.50 2.08 18.85
CA GLY A 77 -6.19 1.95 20.14
C GLY A 77 -6.33 3.31 20.82
N ALA A 78 -6.77 4.33 20.07
CA ALA A 78 -7.00 5.66 20.64
C ALA A 78 -7.92 5.52 21.87
N PRO A 79 -7.54 6.10 23.03
CA PRO A 79 -8.33 6.00 24.25
C PRO A 79 -9.73 6.54 23.97
N GLN A 80 -10.74 5.73 24.28
CA GLN A 80 -12.12 6.15 24.23
C GLN A 80 -12.27 7.32 25.22
N LEU A 81 -12.61 8.51 24.73
CA LEU A 81 -13.06 9.59 25.61
C LEU A 81 -14.30 9.07 26.35
N PRO A 82 -14.32 9.06 27.70
CA PRO A 82 -15.49 8.64 28.43
C PRO A 82 -16.65 9.59 28.09
N GLY A 83 -17.66 9.10 27.37
CA GLY A 83 -18.90 9.84 27.11
C GLY A 83 -19.51 9.74 25.71
N LEU A 84 -18.80 9.25 24.68
CA LEU A 84 -19.38 9.05 23.34
C LEU A 84 -19.48 7.56 22.98
N THR A 85 -20.61 6.94 23.32
CA THR A 85 -20.97 5.63 22.79
C THR A 85 -21.35 5.78 21.31
N VAL A 86 -20.48 5.37 20.39
CA VAL A 86 -20.87 5.17 18.98
C VAL A 86 -21.86 4.01 18.91
N PRO A 87 -23.10 4.22 18.41
CA PRO A 87 -24.08 3.13 18.32
C PRO A 87 -23.62 2.11 17.28
N VAL A 88 -23.27 0.91 17.74
CA VAL A 88 -23.06 -0.26 16.88
C VAL A 88 -24.38 -0.53 16.14
N LYS A 89 -24.42 -0.26 14.83
CA LYS A 89 -25.53 -0.66 13.96
C LYS A 89 -25.68 -2.19 14.01
N LYS A 90 -26.64 -2.67 14.79
CA LYS A 90 -27.13 -4.06 14.72
C LYS A 90 -27.67 -4.32 13.32
N LYS A 91 -27.01 -5.21 12.57
CA LYS A 91 -27.64 -5.84 11.39
C LYS A 91 -28.87 -6.61 11.89
N ARG A 92 -30.05 -6.26 11.40
CA ARG A 92 -31.25 -7.08 11.55
C ARG A 92 -31.09 -8.33 10.67
N LYS A 93 -31.47 -9.45 11.26
CA LYS A 93 -31.42 -10.82 10.73
C LYS A 93 -32.35 -10.98 9.53
#